data_AF-A0A935ISN9-F1
#
_entry.id   AF-A0A935ISN9-F1
#
_cell.length_a   1.000
_cell.length_b   1.000
_cell.length_c   1.000
_cell.angle_alpha   90.00
_cell.angle_beta   90.00
_cell.angle_gamma   90.00
#
_symmetry.space_group_name_H-M   'P 1'
#
loop_
_entity.id
_entity.type
_entity.pdbx_description
1 polymer ?
#
loop_
_entity_poly.entity_id
_entity_poly.type
_entity_poly.pdbx_seq_one_letter_code
_entity_poly.pdbx_strand_id
1 'polypeptide(L)'
;MSLNIKNERVCRLAKEAAALTGQTQVRVLEQALERFIEERSKAAEAQERFRRVQEILASYTVTDEERAATKRFMEEMYDENGLPV
;
A
#
# COMPACT_ATOMS: atom_id res chain seq x y z
N MET A 1 22.46 19.49 13.52
CA MET A 1 21.66 20.68 13.14
C MET A 1 20.49 20.82 14.09
N SER A 2 20.13 22.03 14.53
CA SER A 2 19.08 22.24 15.53
C SER A 2 17.72 22.52 14.88
N LEU A 3 16.75 21.65 15.14
CA LEU A 3 15.34 21.90 14.87
C LEU A 3 14.79 22.84 15.96
N ASN A 4 14.27 24.00 15.58
CA ASN A 4 13.65 24.94 16.52
C ASN A 4 12.13 24.93 16.35
N ILE A 5 11.42 24.44 17.37
CA ILE A 5 9.95 24.40 17.39
C ILE A 5 9.45 25.49 18.34
N LYS A 6 8.87 26.55 17.78
CA LYS A 6 8.27 27.67 18.54
C LYS A 6 6.80 27.44 18.93
N ASN A 7 6.28 26.25 18.67
CA ASN A 7 4.90 25.91 19.00
C ASN A 7 4.82 25.30 20.41
N GLU A 8 4.16 26.01 21.33
CA GLU A 8 4.04 25.60 22.74
C GLU A 8 3.34 24.25 22.93
N ARG A 9 2.34 23.95 22.09
CA ARG A 9 1.64 22.67 22.15
C ARG A 9 2.57 21.52 21.80
N VAL A 10 3.38 21.67 20.75
CA VAL A 10 4.35 20.63 20.35
C VAL A 10 5.41 20.43 21.43
N CYS A 11 5.92 21.51 22.02
CA CYS A 11 6.88 21.43 23.12
C CYS A 11 6.29 20.72 24.35
N ARG A 12 5.02 20.95 24.68
CA ARG A 12 4.33 20.22 25.77
C ARG A 12 4.20 18.73 25.46
N LEU A 13 3.74 18.37 24.27
CA LEU A 13 3.60 16.98 23.85
C LEU A 13 4.95 16.23 23.86
N ALA A 14 6.02 16.88 23.38
CA ALA A 14 7.36 16.28 23.41
C ALA A 14 7.84 16.04 24.84
N LYS A 15 7.61 16.99 25.76
CA LYS A 15 7.94 16.84 27.19
C LYS A 15 7.17 15.70 27.85
N GLU A 16 5.86 15.63 27.61
CA GLU A 16 5.00 14.59 28.17
C GLU A 16 5.41 13.20 27.67
N ALA A 17 5.61 13.05 26.36
CA ALA A 17 6.00 11.79 25.77
C ALA A 17 7.42 11.36 26.20
N ALA A 18 8.34 12.31 26.39
CA ALA A 18 9.66 12.05 26.99
C ALA A 18 9.54 11.54 28.43
N ALA A 19 8.69 12.15 29.25
CA ALA A 19 8.46 11.72 30.62
C ALA A 19 7.84 10.31 30.70
N LEU A 20 6.88 10.00 29.83
CA LEU A 20 6.23 8.69 29.76
C LEU A 20 7.17 7.56 29.32
N THR A 21 8.13 7.87 28.45
CA THR A 21 9.03 6.87 27.85
C THR A 21 10.41 6.79 28.53
N GLY A 22 10.72 7.74 29.43
CA GLY A 22 12.06 7.85 30.02
C GLY A 22 13.15 8.26 29.02
N GLN A 23 12.78 8.80 27.87
CA GLN A 23 13.69 9.18 26.78
C GLN A 23 13.86 10.70 26.70
N THR A 24 14.80 11.15 25.86
CA THR A 24 14.92 12.58 25.53
C THR A 24 13.80 13.00 24.58
N GLN A 25 13.40 14.28 24.65
CA GLN A 25 12.40 14.84 23.73
C GLN A 25 12.80 14.66 22.25
N VAL A 26 14.09 14.76 21.95
CA VAL A 26 14.62 14.56 20.60
C VAL A 26 14.39 13.12 20.15
N ARG A 27 14.73 12.13 20.98
CA ARG A 27 14.59 10.71 20.60
C ARG A 27 13.13 10.30 20.43
N VAL A 28 12.24 10.83 21.26
CA VAL A 28 10.80 10.58 21.10
C VAL A 28 10.26 11.20 19.81
N LEU A 29 10.67 12.43 19.49
CA LEU A 29 10.28 13.08 18.24
C LEU A 29 10.84 12.34 17.03
N GLU A 30 12.09 11.90 17.07
CA GLU A 30 12.73 11.08 16.03
C GLU A 30 11.91 9.80 15.79
N GLN A 31 11.64 9.02 16.83
CA GLN A 31 10.85 7.78 16.71
C GLN A 31 9.42 8.03 16.20
N ALA A 32 8.78 9.11 16.64
CA ALA A 32 7.45 9.47 16.17
C ALA A 32 7.45 9.84 14.68
N LEU A 33 8.48 10.56 14.22
CA LEU A 33 8.65 10.92 12.81
C LEU A 33 8.98 9.72 11.95
N GLU A 34 9.87 8.82 12.40
CA GLU A 34 10.20 7.57 11.71
C GLU A 34 8.96 6.72 11.49
N ARG A 35 8.16 6.50 12.55
CA ARG A 35 6.89 5.75 12.45
C ARG A 35 5.92 6.42 11.50
N PHE A 36 5.76 7.74 11.60
CA PHE A 36 4.88 8.49 10.70
C PHE A 36 5.28 8.35 9.23
N ILE A 37 6.58 8.42 8.94
CA ILE A 37 7.11 8.24 7.58
C ILE A 37 6.87 6.81 7.10
N GLU A 38 7.17 5.81 7.93
CA GLU A 38 7.00 4.38 7.59
C GLU A 38 5.52 4.01 7.33
N GLU A 39 4.60 4.51 8.14
CA GLU A 39 3.16 4.31 7.93
C GLU A 39 2.70 4.90 6.60
N ARG A 40 3.22 6.09 6.25
CA ARG A 40 2.88 6.77 5.00
C ARG A 40 3.54 6.14 3.78
N SER A 41 4.78 5.66 3.89
CA SER A 41 5.45 4.96 2.80
C SER A 41 4.74 3.65 2.47
N LYS A 42 4.38 2.85 3.48
CA LYS A 42 3.60 1.61 3.29
C LYS A 42 2.25 1.86 2.63
N ALA A 43 1.54 2.92 3.02
CA ALA A 43 0.29 3.30 2.39
C ALA A 43 0.49 3.72 0.92
N ALA A 44 1.53 4.50 0.62
CA ALA A 44 1.86 4.92 -0.75
C ALA A 44 2.27 3.72 -1.63
N GLU A 45 3.07 2.80 -1.10
CA GLU A 45 3.45 1.56 -1.81
C GLU A 45 2.25 0.68 -2.11
N ALA A 46 1.31 0.52 -1.17
CA ALA A 46 0.07 -0.22 -1.39
C ALA A 46 -0.78 0.43 -2.48
N GLN A 47 -0.91 1.76 -2.46
CA GLN A 47 -1.61 2.53 -3.48
C GLN A 47 -0.96 2.37 -4.86
N GLU A 48 0.37 2.46 -4.96
CA GLU A 48 1.11 2.32 -6.22
C GLU A 48 1.01 0.88 -6.77
N ARG A 49 1.13 -0.12 -5.89
CA ARG A 49 0.91 -1.53 -6.27
C ARG A 49 -0.49 -1.74 -6.82
N PHE A 50 -1.51 -1.19 -6.16
CA PHE A 50 -2.89 -1.27 -6.63
C PHE A 50 -3.06 -0.56 -7.99
N ARG A 51 -2.48 0.64 -8.14
CA ARG A 51 -2.50 1.37 -9.43
C ARG A 51 -1.88 0.54 -10.54
N ARG A 52 -0.72 -0.08 -10.30
CA ARG A 52 -0.02 -0.91 -11.28
C ARG A 52 -0.82 -2.16 -11.67
N VAL A 53 -1.51 -2.79 -10.71
CA VAL A 53 -2.42 -3.91 -11.01
C VAL A 53 -3.58 -3.44 -11.89
N GLN A 54 -4.18 -2.29 -11.60
CA GLN A 54 -5.25 -1.72 -12.40
C GLN A 54 -4.78 -1.34 -13.81
N GLU A 55 -3.59 -0.77 -13.97
CA GLU A 55 -2.98 -0.48 -15.27
C GLU A 55 -2.78 -1.76 -16.10
N ILE A 56 -2.27 -2.83 -15.47
CA ILE A 56 -2.12 -4.13 -16.14
C ILE A 56 -3.49 -4.69 -16.53
N LEU A 57 -4.47 -4.71 -15.62
CA LEU A 57 -5.83 -5.19 -15.93
C LEU A 57 -6.48 -4.38 -17.05
N ALA A 58 -6.31 -3.07 -17.06
CA ALA A 58 -6.82 -2.20 -18.13
C ALA A 58 -6.12 -2.45 -19.47
N SER A 59 -4.86 -2.90 -19.46
CA SER A 59 -4.14 -3.28 -20.68
C SER A 59 -4.62 -4.61 -21.27
N TYR A 60 -5.25 -5.47 -20.47
CA TYR A 60 -5.92 -6.69 -20.95
C TYR A 60 -7.36 -6.37 -21.35
N THR A 61 -7.55 -5.75 -22.50
CA THR A 61 -8.87 -5.70 -23.14
C THR A 61 -9.11 -7.01 -23.88
N VAL A 62 -9.77 -7.96 -23.23
CA VAL A 62 -10.36 -9.11 -23.93
C VAL A 62 -11.72 -8.65 -24.44
N THR A 63 -11.86 -8.57 -25.76
CA THR A 63 -13.15 -8.28 -26.39
C THR A 63 -14.14 -9.39 -26.10
N ASP A 64 -15.45 -9.07 -26.13
CA ASP A 64 -16.48 -10.10 -25.94
C ASP A 64 -16.39 -11.22 -27.00
N GLU A 65 -15.90 -10.88 -28.19
CA GLU A 65 -15.68 -11.83 -29.29
C GLU A 65 -14.50 -12.78 -29.01
N GLU A 66 -13.37 -12.28 -28.51
CA GLU A 66 -12.23 -13.11 -28.08
C GLU A 66 -12.59 -13.99 -26.87
N ARG A 67 -13.42 -13.47 -25.95
CA ARG A 67 -13.94 -14.24 -24.83
C ARG A 67 -14.84 -15.38 -25.31
N ALA A 68 -15.74 -15.11 -26.24
CA ALA A 68 -16.62 -16.11 -26.83
C ALA A 68 -15.85 -17.15 -27.67
N ALA A 69 -14.80 -16.74 -28.38
CA ALA A 69 -13.91 -17.65 -29.10
C ALA A 69 -13.14 -18.57 -28.16
N THR A 70 -12.58 -18.01 -27.06
CA THR A 70 -11.87 -18.81 -26.04
C THR A 70 -12.81 -19.81 -25.38
N LYS A 71 -14.04 -19.40 -25.04
CA LYS A 71 -15.03 -20.30 -24.43
C LYS A 71 -15.38 -21.47 -25.35
N ARG A 72 -15.65 -21.20 -26.63
CA ARG A 72 -15.93 -22.25 -27.62
C ARG A 72 -14.75 -23.21 -27.79
N PHE A 73 -13.54 -22.67 -27.88
CA PHE A 73 -12.34 -23.50 -27.95
C PHE A 73 -12.15 -24.39 -26.71
N MET A 74 -12.47 -23.90 -25.51
CA MET A 74 -12.44 -24.71 -24.30
C MET A 74 -13.52 -25.81 -24.30
N GLU A 75 -14.72 -25.52 -24.80
CA GLU A 75 -15.80 -26.52 -24.95
C GLU A 75 -15.49 -27.59 -26.01
N GLU A 76 -14.64 -27.28 -26.99
CA GLU A 76 -14.17 -28.24 -28.00
C GLU A 76 -12.98 -29.09 -27.52
N MET A 77 -12.18 -28.57 -26.59
CA MET A 77 -10.94 -29.21 -26.12
C MET A 77 -11.15 -30.08 -24.88
N TYR A 78 -12.23 -29.86 -24.13
CA TYR A 78 -12.55 -30.61 -22.91
C TYR A 78 -13.97 -31.19 -22.96
N ASP A 79 -14.14 -32.40 -22.47
CA ASP A 79 -15.45 -33.05 -22.32
C ASP A 79 -16.28 -32.44 -21.16
N GLU A 80 -17.49 -32.95 -20.97
CA GLU A 80 -18.40 -32.53 -19.90
C GLU A 80 -17.86 -32.74 -18.48
N ASN A 81 -16.83 -33.59 -18.31
CA ASN A 81 -16.14 -33.83 -17.05
C ASN A 81 -14.87 -32.98 -16.89
N GLY A 82 -14.56 -32.12 -17.88
CA GLY A 82 -13.37 -31.27 -17.90
C GLY A 82 -12.08 -32.01 -18.28
N LEU A 83 -12.18 -33.19 -18.89
CA LEU A 83 -11.05 -33.97 -19.37
C LEU A 83 -10.75 -33.62 -20.84
N PRO A 84 -9.46 -33.55 -21.26
CA PRO A 84 -9.14 -33.35 -22.67
C PRO A 84 -9.72 -34.46 -23.54
N VAL A 85 -10.37 -34.07 -24.64
CA VAL A 85 -10.87 -35.01 -25.68
C VAL A 85 -9.79 -35.43 -26.66
#